data_AF-A0A151BEQ6-F1
#
_entry.id   AF-A0A151BEQ6-F1
#
_cell.length_a   1.000
_cell.length_b   1.000
_cell.length_c   1.000
_cell.angle_alpha   90.00
_cell.angle_beta   90.00
_cell.angle_gamma   90.00
#
_symmetry.space_group_name_H-M   'P 1'
#
loop_
_entity.id
_entity.type
_entity.pdbx_description
1 polymer ?
#
loop_
_entity_poly.entity_id
_entity_poly.type
_entity_poly.pdbx_seq_one_letter_code
_entity_poly.pdbx_strand_id
1 'polypeptide(L)'
;MRLKEGLKREEPDGNLEYKLKLVEVPPERLEELASQLKYRLEEGMGEAIYELGVTDEGEVLGLDSRDLEETLKTLAAAAEKVGAKTTLIRKIHGKMGVAAEVLIRRTKEAESFPIWLYIPVLGNVDSGKSSLVSVLVSGELDDGNGSAMMKVARYLHEIKSRRTSSISSHPLGFDDHGETVNYRLASPFDEAEIFLNSSKIVDFVDLGGHERYFKTTLKGIMGHHPDYCLITVAANTGIKPMTIEHLKVVVGLRLPMVFVVTKIDMIPQKVGKVVKDISGLVKLPKINAVPFQVKSVDDAVVAAKIMPSGRVAPIFTVSNVTGEGLDLLRVFLNLLPPRTRWREQVNRSFLSYVDDIFNVKGV
;
A
#
# COMPACT_ATOMS: atom_id res chain seq x y z
N MET A 1 7.94 -18.89 5.00
CA MET A 1 7.09 -20.11 4.91
C MET A 1 7.14 -20.55 3.46
N ARG A 2 7.60 -21.78 3.17
CA ARG A 2 7.79 -22.26 1.79
C ARG A 2 6.42 -22.46 1.12
N LEU A 3 6.21 -21.84 -0.04
CA LEU A 3 5.09 -22.07 -0.98
C LEU A 3 5.13 -23.51 -1.53
N LYS A 4 4.77 -24.49 -0.70
CA LYS A 4 4.57 -25.89 -1.12
C LYS A 4 3.14 -26.38 -0.92
N GLU A 5 2.25 -25.52 -0.42
CA GLU A 5 0.82 -25.77 -0.37
C GLU A 5 0.17 -24.98 -1.52
N GLY A 6 -0.68 -25.65 -2.30
CA GLY A 6 -1.41 -25.04 -3.41
C GLY A 6 -2.23 -23.82 -2.97
N LEU A 7 -2.61 -22.99 -3.93
CA LEU A 7 -3.51 -21.88 -3.65
C LEU A 7 -4.86 -22.44 -3.20
N LYS A 8 -5.62 -21.64 -2.45
CA LYS A 8 -7.00 -22.01 -2.14
C LYS A 8 -7.83 -21.96 -3.42
N ARG A 9 -8.87 -22.80 -3.47
CA ARG A 9 -9.90 -22.76 -4.52
C ARG A 9 -10.40 -21.32 -4.71
N GLU A 10 -10.63 -20.96 -5.95
CA GLU A 10 -11.19 -19.66 -6.33
C GLU A 10 -12.53 -19.41 -5.61
N GLU A 11 -12.71 -18.17 -5.13
CA GLU A 11 -13.99 -17.70 -4.63
C GLU A 11 -14.77 -17.04 -5.79
N PRO A 12 -16.09 -17.31 -5.91
CA PRO A 12 -16.90 -16.72 -6.98
C PRO A 12 -17.04 -15.20 -6.84
N ASP A 13 -16.89 -14.68 -5.62
CA ASP A 13 -16.93 -13.26 -5.30
C ASP A 13 -15.53 -12.74 -4.98
N GLY A 14 -15.30 -11.44 -5.21
CA GLY A 14 -14.04 -10.76 -4.93
C GLY A 14 -13.27 -10.36 -6.19
N ASN A 15 -12.05 -9.85 -6.01
CA ASN A 15 -11.26 -9.28 -7.10
C ASN A 15 -10.08 -10.16 -7.53
N LEU A 16 -10.05 -11.42 -7.09
CA LEU A 16 -9.07 -12.42 -7.48
C LEU A 16 -9.73 -13.41 -8.44
N GLU A 17 -9.08 -13.69 -9.56
CA GLU A 17 -9.57 -14.61 -10.58
C GLU A 17 -8.45 -15.56 -11.01
N TYR A 18 -8.76 -16.85 -11.19
CA TYR A 18 -7.83 -17.81 -11.76
C TYR A 18 -8.19 -18.08 -13.22
N LYS A 19 -7.17 -18.19 -14.07
CA LYS A 19 -7.35 -18.63 -15.46
C LYS A 19 -6.22 -19.55 -15.85
N LEU A 20 -6.54 -20.76 -16.28
CA LEU A 20 -5.53 -21.69 -16.74
C LEU A 20 -4.85 -21.20 -18.03
N LYS A 21 -5.63 -20.84 -19.05
CA LYS A 21 -5.11 -20.48 -20.40
C LYS A 21 -6.12 -19.62 -21.17
N LEU A 22 -5.63 -18.60 -21.91
CA LEU A 22 -6.43 -17.70 -22.75
C LEU A 22 -5.82 -17.55 -24.16
N VAL A 23 -5.73 -18.67 -24.88
CA VAL A 23 -5.15 -18.77 -26.22
C VAL A 23 -6.27 -18.96 -27.26
N GLU A 24 -6.11 -18.37 -28.44
CA GLU A 24 -7.06 -18.44 -29.56
C GLU A 24 -8.52 -18.13 -29.16
N VAL A 25 -8.72 -17.11 -28.33
CA VAL A 25 -10.04 -16.77 -27.78
C VAL A 25 -10.91 -16.08 -28.85
N PRO A 26 -12.10 -16.61 -29.19
CA PRO A 26 -12.99 -16.00 -30.18
C PRO A 26 -13.57 -14.66 -29.67
N PRO A 27 -14.02 -13.76 -30.57
CA PRO A 27 -14.47 -12.42 -30.20
C PRO A 27 -15.60 -12.39 -29.14
N GLU A 28 -16.57 -13.30 -29.25
CA GLU A 28 -17.67 -13.43 -28.26
C GLU A 28 -17.13 -13.77 -26.87
N ARG A 29 -16.20 -14.72 -26.78
CA ARG A 29 -15.58 -15.10 -25.51
C ARG A 29 -14.70 -13.97 -24.94
N LEU A 30 -14.08 -13.16 -25.79
CA LEU A 30 -13.36 -11.97 -25.36
C LEU A 30 -14.29 -10.92 -24.72
N GLU A 31 -15.52 -10.77 -25.22
CA GLU A 31 -16.54 -9.89 -24.61
C GLU A 31 -17.05 -10.44 -23.27
N GLU A 32 -17.21 -11.75 -23.14
CA GLU A 32 -17.52 -12.40 -21.87
C GLU A 32 -16.40 -12.16 -20.84
N LEU A 33 -15.14 -12.34 -21.25
CA LEU A 33 -13.97 -12.07 -20.41
C LEU A 33 -13.91 -10.59 -19.97
N ALA A 34 -14.17 -9.65 -20.89
CA ALA A 34 -14.23 -8.23 -20.58
C ALA A 34 -15.35 -7.93 -19.56
N SER A 35 -16.53 -8.55 -19.73
CA SER A 35 -17.65 -8.38 -18.79
C SER A 35 -17.33 -8.95 -17.40
N GLN A 36 -16.71 -10.13 -17.33
CA GLN A 36 -16.23 -10.72 -16.08
C GLN A 36 -15.18 -9.83 -15.40
N LEU A 37 -14.20 -9.36 -16.17
CA LEU A 37 -13.13 -8.50 -15.70
C LEU A 37 -13.69 -7.18 -15.15
N LYS A 38 -14.69 -6.58 -15.83
CA LYS A 38 -15.39 -5.40 -15.32
C LYS A 38 -16.04 -5.67 -13.95
N TYR A 39 -16.67 -6.83 -13.78
CA TYR A 39 -17.26 -7.22 -12.50
C TYR A 39 -16.18 -7.35 -11.40
N ARG A 40 -15.08 -8.06 -11.67
CA ARG A 40 -13.95 -8.20 -10.72
C ARG A 40 -13.32 -6.85 -10.34
N LEU A 41 -13.17 -5.94 -11.31
CA LEU A 41 -12.71 -4.57 -11.04
C LEU A 41 -13.68 -3.81 -10.13
N GLU A 42 -14.98 -3.98 -10.30
CA GLU A 42 -15.96 -3.32 -9.43
C GLU A 42 -15.93 -3.89 -8.00
N GLU A 43 -15.74 -5.18 -7.84
CA GLU A 43 -15.59 -5.83 -6.53
C GLU A 43 -14.30 -5.37 -5.81
N GLY A 44 -13.23 -5.14 -6.56
CA GLY A 44 -11.95 -4.64 -6.05
C GLY A 44 -11.75 -3.13 -6.14
N MET A 45 -12.82 -2.37 -6.37
CA MET A 45 -12.83 -0.90 -6.43
C MET A 45 -11.80 -0.29 -7.39
N GLY A 46 -11.69 -0.88 -8.58
CA GLY A 46 -10.79 -0.44 -9.64
C GLY A 46 -9.55 -1.30 -9.80
N GLU A 47 -9.34 -2.31 -8.94
CA GLU A 47 -8.24 -3.28 -9.03
C GLU A 47 -8.71 -4.72 -9.02
N ALA A 48 -8.14 -5.55 -9.89
CA ALA A 48 -8.32 -7.01 -9.88
C ALA A 48 -6.97 -7.71 -10.06
N ILE A 49 -6.83 -8.91 -9.51
CA ILE A 49 -5.65 -9.75 -9.66
C ILE A 49 -6.05 -11.01 -10.41
N TYR A 50 -5.32 -11.30 -11.48
CA TYR A 50 -5.49 -12.51 -12.28
C TYR A 50 -4.28 -13.41 -12.10
N GLU A 51 -4.52 -14.66 -11.73
CA GLU A 51 -3.49 -15.69 -11.66
C GLU A 51 -3.61 -16.62 -12.87
N LEU A 52 -2.67 -16.45 -13.80
CA LEU A 52 -2.62 -17.14 -15.09
C LEU A 52 -1.78 -18.42 -14.98
N GLY A 53 -2.22 -19.50 -15.63
CA GLY A 53 -1.60 -20.82 -15.49
C GLY A 53 -2.00 -21.53 -14.20
N VAL A 54 -3.10 -21.09 -13.57
CA VAL A 54 -3.65 -21.66 -12.33
C VAL A 54 -5.04 -22.20 -12.63
N THR A 55 -5.36 -23.38 -12.11
CA THR A 55 -6.72 -23.96 -12.23
C THR A 55 -7.66 -23.36 -11.18
N ASP A 56 -8.98 -23.48 -11.39
CA ASP A 56 -10.01 -22.98 -10.47
C ASP A 56 -9.89 -23.62 -9.06
N GLU A 57 -9.28 -24.80 -8.96
CA GLU A 57 -8.96 -25.49 -7.70
C GLU A 57 -7.73 -24.91 -6.97
N GLY A 58 -7.01 -23.97 -7.59
CA GLY A 58 -5.80 -23.36 -7.06
C GLY A 58 -4.51 -24.14 -7.37
N GLU A 59 -4.55 -25.08 -8.34
CA GLU A 59 -3.35 -25.79 -8.77
C GLU A 59 -2.52 -24.95 -9.75
N VAL A 60 -1.25 -24.69 -9.40
CA VAL A 60 -0.31 -23.97 -10.25
C VAL A 60 0.33 -24.92 -11.28
N LEU A 61 -0.33 -25.07 -12.44
CA LEU A 61 0.19 -25.86 -13.55
C LEU A 61 1.25 -25.11 -14.34
N GLY A 62 1.03 -23.83 -14.62
CA GLY A 62 1.89 -23.00 -15.47
C GLY A 62 1.72 -23.30 -16.97
N LEU A 63 2.14 -22.35 -17.79
CA LEU A 63 2.06 -22.38 -19.25
C LEU A 63 3.46 -22.35 -19.87
N ASP A 64 3.61 -22.86 -21.09
CA ASP A 64 4.83 -22.61 -21.85
C ASP A 64 4.96 -21.12 -22.24
N SER A 65 6.13 -20.72 -22.73
CA SER A 65 6.42 -19.30 -23.00
C SER A 65 5.52 -18.69 -24.07
N ARG A 66 5.12 -19.47 -25.09
CA ARG A 66 4.25 -19.00 -26.17
C ARG A 66 2.82 -18.85 -25.67
N ASP A 67 2.31 -19.88 -25.01
CA ASP A 67 0.97 -19.88 -24.43
C ASP A 67 0.79 -18.75 -23.40
N LEU A 68 1.82 -18.50 -22.58
CA LEU A 68 1.79 -17.44 -21.58
C LEU A 68 1.76 -16.05 -22.24
N GLU A 69 2.58 -15.82 -23.26
CA GLU A 69 2.62 -14.54 -23.97
C GLU A 69 1.28 -14.24 -24.64
N GLU A 70 0.68 -15.25 -25.29
CA GLU A 70 -0.63 -15.11 -25.92
C GLU A 70 -1.75 -14.91 -24.89
N THR A 71 -1.71 -15.63 -23.76
CA THR A 71 -2.66 -15.43 -22.65
C THR A 71 -2.59 -14.01 -22.10
N LEU A 72 -1.37 -13.46 -21.92
CA LEU A 72 -1.17 -12.08 -21.47
C LEU A 72 -1.71 -11.06 -22.49
N LYS A 73 -1.50 -11.30 -23.79
CA LYS A 73 -2.04 -10.43 -24.86
C LYS A 73 -3.57 -10.44 -24.88
N THR A 74 -4.18 -11.61 -24.77
CA THR A 74 -5.64 -11.76 -24.70
C THR A 74 -6.21 -11.03 -23.49
N LEU A 75 -5.58 -11.18 -22.32
CA LEU A 75 -6.01 -10.50 -21.10
C LEU A 75 -5.89 -8.97 -21.24
N ALA A 76 -4.80 -8.48 -21.83
CA ALA A 76 -4.60 -7.06 -22.10
C ALA A 76 -5.71 -6.51 -23.02
N ALA A 77 -6.04 -7.21 -24.10
CA ALA A 77 -7.13 -6.83 -25.00
C ALA A 77 -8.50 -6.81 -24.30
N ALA A 78 -8.76 -7.74 -23.39
CA ALA A 78 -9.98 -7.74 -22.57
C ALA A 78 -10.02 -6.56 -21.58
N ALA A 79 -8.87 -6.22 -20.98
CA ALA A 79 -8.75 -5.10 -20.05
C ALA A 79 -8.97 -3.74 -20.76
N GLU A 80 -8.39 -3.57 -21.94
CA GLU A 80 -8.55 -2.35 -22.75
C GLU A 80 -10.03 -2.09 -23.09
N LYS A 81 -10.81 -3.13 -23.41
CA LYS A 81 -12.25 -3.03 -23.68
C LYS A 81 -13.06 -2.43 -22.52
N VAL A 82 -12.54 -2.48 -21.29
CA VAL A 82 -13.21 -1.92 -20.10
C VAL A 82 -12.49 -0.70 -19.53
N GLY A 83 -11.55 -0.12 -20.27
CA GLY A 83 -10.75 1.02 -19.83
C GLY A 83 -9.81 0.68 -18.69
N ALA A 84 -9.21 -0.51 -18.69
CA ALA A 84 -8.25 -0.97 -17.70
C ALA A 84 -6.93 -1.40 -18.35
N LYS A 85 -5.86 -1.47 -17.55
CA LYS A 85 -4.53 -1.87 -17.99
C LYS A 85 -4.00 -3.01 -17.15
N THR A 86 -3.23 -3.88 -17.79
CA THR A 86 -2.60 -5.04 -17.16
C THR A 86 -1.13 -4.76 -16.85
N THR A 87 -0.70 -5.08 -15.64
CA THR A 87 0.69 -5.01 -15.19
C THR A 87 1.10 -6.37 -14.65
N LEU A 88 2.14 -6.98 -15.23
CA LEU A 88 2.71 -8.22 -14.73
C LEU A 88 3.39 -7.96 -13.38
N ILE A 89 2.86 -8.53 -12.31
CA ILE A 89 3.45 -8.40 -10.97
C ILE A 89 4.65 -9.34 -10.85
N ARG A 90 4.47 -10.61 -11.20
CA ARG A 90 5.53 -11.64 -11.11
C ARG A 90 5.22 -12.88 -11.94
N LYS A 91 6.25 -13.70 -12.12
CA LYS A 91 6.18 -15.03 -12.73
C LYS A 91 6.57 -16.09 -11.70
N ILE A 92 5.82 -17.18 -11.65
CA ILE A 92 6.01 -18.29 -10.70
C ILE A 92 6.21 -19.58 -11.50
N HIS A 93 7.10 -20.45 -11.05
CA HIS A 93 7.26 -21.76 -11.70
C HIS A 93 6.12 -22.69 -11.27
N GLY A 94 5.37 -23.19 -12.26
CA GLY A 94 4.34 -24.22 -12.10
C GLY A 94 4.87 -25.62 -12.40
N LYS A 95 4.00 -26.63 -12.29
CA LYS A 95 4.33 -28.03 -12.55
C LYS A 95 4.81 -28.31 -13.99
N MET A 96 4.26 -27.59 -14.96
CA MET A 96 4.43 -27.80 -16.40
C MET A 96 4.99 -26.59 -17.15
N GLY A 97 5.18 -25.45 -16.48
CA GLY A 97 5.63 -24.22 -17.11
C GLY A 97 5.68 -23.05 -16.14
N VAL A 98 5.38 -21.85 -16.63
CA VAL A 98 5.39 -20.61 -15.87
C VAL A 98 3.96 -20.10 -15.68
N ALA A 99 3.56 -19.87 -14.44
CA ALA A 99 2.37 -19.12 -14.09
C ALA A 99 2.70 -17.63 -13.95
N ALA A 100 1.72 -16.77 -14.13
CA ALA A 100 1.91 -15.32 -14.01
C ALA A 100 0.83 -14.71 -13.12
N GLU A 101 1.23 -13.73 -12.34
CA GLU A 101 0.33 -12.93 -11.52
C GLU A 101 0.24 -11.54 -12.13
N VAL A 102 -0.96 -11.11 -12.48
CA VAL A 102 -1.21 -9.88 -13.24
C VAL A 102 -2.16 -8.99 -12.46
N LEU A 103 -1.74 -7.74 -12.21
CA LEU A 103 -2.60 -6.69 -11.71
C LEU A 103 -3.37 -6.09 -12.89
N ILE A 104 -4.67 -5.92 -12.73
CA ILE A 104 -5.51 -5.17 -13.65
C ILE A 104 -6.02 -3.95 -12.90
N ARG A 105 -5.76 -2.76 -13.43
CA ARG A 105 -6.16 -1.49 -12.81
C ARG A 105 -6.94 -0.64 -13.79
N ARG A 106 -8.05 -0.04 -13.36
CA ARG A 106 -8.78 0.95 -14.16
C ARG A 106 -7.87 2.13 -14.51
N THR A 107 -8.00 2.59 -15.74
CA THR A 107 -7.30 3.78 -16.24
C THR A 107 -8.12 5.04 -15.95
N LYS A 108 -7.45 6.18 -16.04
CA LYS A 108 -8.09 7.50 -15.91
C LYS A 108 -9.05 7.81 -17.05
N GLU A 109 -8.78 7.27 -18.24
CA GLU A 109 -9.57 7.48 -19.47
C GLU A 109 -11.02 7.00 -19.29
N ALA A 110 -11.27 6.11 -18.32
CA ALA A 110 -12.60 5.67 -17.93
C ALA A 110 -13.36 6.69 -17.04
N GLU A 111 -12.99 7.98 -17.03
CA GLU A 111 -13.52 9.05 -16.16
C GLU A 111 -13.53 8.68 -14.67
N SER A 112 -12.59 7.84 -14.26
CA SER A 112 -12.54 7.30 -12.90
C SER A 112 -11.59 8.10 -12.01
N PHE A 113 -12.05 8.38 -10.78
CA PHE A 113 -11.19 8.92 -9.74
C PHE A 113 -10.11 7.90 -9.35
N PRO A 114 -8.90 8.36 -8.98
CA PRO A 114 -7.88 7.45 -8.48
C PRO A 114 -8.36 6.66 -7.28
N ILE A 115 -7.90 5.42 -7.17
CA ILE A 115 -8.05 4.64 -5.95
C ILE A 115 -7.29 5.37 -4.85
N TRP A 116 -7.98 5.81 -3.80
CA TRP A 116 -7.38 6.61 -2.74
C TRP A 116 -7.34 5.83 -1.44
N LEU A 117 -6.13 5.62 -0.91
CA LEU A 117 -5.89 4.95 0.37
C LEU A 117 -5.42 5.97 1.40
N TYR A 118 -6.07 5.99 2.56
CA TYR A 118 -5.66 6.84 3.67
C TYR A 118 -4.83 6.03 4.68
N ILE A 119 -3.55 6.39 4.83
CA ILE A 119 -2.60 5.69 5.69
C ILE A 119 -1.94 6.65 6.69
N PRO A 120 -2.46 6.73 7.94
CA PRO A 120 -1.77 7.40 9.03
C PRO A 120 -0.39 6.79 9.32
N VAL A 121 0.59 7.67 9.48
CA VAL A 121 1.96 7.34 9.84
C VAL A 121 2.17 7.61 11.33
N LEU A 122 2.41 6.54 12.07
CA LEU A 122 2.47 6.49 13.52
C LEU A 122 3.88 6.11 13.99
N GLY A 123 4.20 6.45 15.24
CA GLY A 123 5.47 6.10 15.85
C GLY A 123 5.98 7.18 16.81
N ASN A 124 6.98 6.81 17.61
CA ASN A 124 7.58 7.69 18.61
C ASN A 124 8.21 8.95 17.97
N VAL A 125 8.50 9.96 18.79
CA VAL A 125 9.39 11.07 18.38
C VAL A 125 10.72 10.49 17.86
N ASP A 126 11.27 11.09 16.81
CA ASP A 126 12.53 10.70 16.16
C ASP A 126 12.57 9.30 15.55
N SER A 127 11.41 8.64 15.36
CA SER A 127 11.30 7.36 14.63
C SER A 127 11.46 7.50 13.11
N GLY A 128 11.56 8.73 12.59
CA GLY A 128 11.74 8.99 11.16
C GLY A 128 10.46 8.98 10.31
N LYS A 129 9.28 9.23 10.90
CA LYS A 129 7.98 9.33 10.20
C LYS A 129 8.01 10.31 9.02
N SER A 130 8.23 11.59 9.31
CA SER A 130 8.22 12.66 8.31
C SER A 130 9.35 12.52 7.30
N SER A 131 10.54 12.07 7.74
CA SER A 131 11.62 11.72 6.82
C SER A 131 11.21 10.59 5.87
N LEU A 132 10.58 9.52 6.37
CA LEU A 132 10.12 8.41 5.53
C LEU A 132 9.08 8.86 4.51
N VAL A 133 8.07 9.63 4.95
CA VAL A 133 7.03 10.19 4.07
C VAL A 133 7.67 11.06 2.99
N SER A 134 8.54 11.99 3.39
CA SER A 134 9.21 12.90 2.45
C SER A 134 10.08 12.16 1.45
N VAL A 135 10.85 11.15 1.87
CA VAL A 135 11.68 10.34 0.95
C VAL A 135 10.80 9.53 0.00
N LEU A 136 9.72 8.93 0.48
CA LEU A 136 8.80 8.18 -0.38
C LEU A 136 8.12 9.08 -1.43
N VAL A 137 7.70 10.29 -1.03
CA VAL A 137 6.99 11.24 -1.90
C VAL A 137 7.93 11.97 -2.85
N SER A 138 9.07 12.48 -2.37
CA SER A 138 10.01 13.24 -3.20
C SER A 138 10.97 12.37 -4.03
N GLY A 139 11.24 11.14 -3.59
CA GLY A 139 12.26 10.28 -4.19
C GLY A 139 13.69 10.67 -3.83
N GLU A 140 13.86 11.73 -3.03
CA GLU A 140 15.16 12.22 -2.58
C GLU A 140 15.49 11.68 -1.19
N LEU A 141 16.70 11.14 -1.03
CA LEU A 141 17.16 10.55 0.22
C LEU A 141 17.44 11.61 1.30
N ASP A 142 17.29 11.22 2.56
CA ASP A 142 17.58 12.05 3.73
C ASP A 142 19.10 12.15 3.95
N ASP A 143 19.58 13.31 4.39
CA ASP A 143 21.00 13.53 4.66
C ASP A 143 21.46 13.02 6.05
N GLY A 144 20.54 12.36 6.77
CA GLY A 144 20.72 11.93 8.17
C GLY A 144 20.56 13.04 9.20
N ASN A 145 20.43 14.30 8.76
CA ASN A 145 20.19 15.48 9.58
C ASN A 145 18.75 16.02 9.45
N GLY A 146 17.88 15.32 8.72
CA GLY A 146 16.47 15.63 8.59
C GLY A 146 16.16 16.59 7.45
N SER A 147 17.02 16.69 6.43
CA SER A 147 16.74 17.47 5.21
C SER A 147 15.43 17.03 4.55
N ALA A 148 15.12 15.73 4.57
CA ALA A 148 13.87 15.22 4.04
C ALA A 148 12.67 15.76 4.83
N MET A 149 12.72 15.75 6.17
CA MET A 149 11.63 16.25 7.02
C MET A 149 11.34 17.75 6.79
N MET A 150 12.36 18.55 6.48
CA MET A 150 12.18 19.99 6.23
C MET A 150 11.29 20.28 5.02
N LYS A 151 11.23 19.39 4.03
CA LYS A 151 10.41 19.55 2.82
C LYS A 151 8.91 19.40 3.09
N VAL A 152 8.56 18.66 4.13
CA VAL A 152 7.17 18.38 4.53
C VAL A 152 6.73 19.16 5.76
N ALA A 153 7.63 19.95 6.35
CA ALA A 153 7.34 20.76 7.53
C ALA A 153 6.43 21.95 7.19
N ARG A 154 5.36 22.15 7.95
CA ARG A 154 4.39 23.24 7.71
C ARG A 154 4.77 24.53 8.43
N TYR A 155 5.49 24.43 9.54
CA TYR A 155 5.81 25.57 10.40
C TYR A 155 7.30 25.69 10.73
N LEU A 156 7.76 26.93 10.93
CA LEU A 156 9.15 27.23 11.25
C LEU A 156 9.65 26.55 12.53
N HIS A 157 8.79 26.39 13.55
CA HIS A 157 9.18 25.69 14.78
C HIS A 157 9.37 24.18 14.57
N GLU A 158 8.72 23.57 13.56
CA GLU A 158 8.94 22.16 13.22
C GLU A 158 10.32 21.96 12.60
N ILE A 159 10.74 22.89 11.73
CA ILE A 159 12.08 22.92 11.13
C ILE A 159 13.14 23.12 12.23
N LYS A 160 12.95 24.11 13.11
CA LYS A 160 13.90 24.43 14.19
C LYS A 160 14.04 23.29 15.21
N SER A 161 12.92 22.67 15.58
CA SER A 161 12.91 21.60 16.59
C SER A 161 13.11 20.20 16.01
N ARG A 162 13.05 20.06 14.67
CA ARG A 162 12.99 18.78 13.94
C ARG A 162 11.86 17.86 14.42
N ARG A 163 10.72 18.46 14.77
CA ARG A 163 9.54 17.75 15.32
C ARG A 163 8.26 18.24 14.68
N THR A 164 7.44 17.30 14.21
CA THR A 164 6.10 17.56 13.69
C THR A 164 5.13 17.91 14.82
N SER A 165 4.32 18.93 14.58
CA SER A 165 3.36 19.51 15.51
C SER A 165 1.94 19.61 14.95
N SER A 166 1.77 19.49 13.62
CA SER A 166 0.50 19.44 12.93
C SER A 166 0.25 18.12 12.20
N ILE A 167 -0.99 17.94 11.75
CA ILE A 167 -1.39 16.90 10.80
C ILE A 167 -1.10 17.44 9.40
N SER A 168 -0.46 16.64 8.56
CA SER A 168 -0.29 16.95 7.13
C SER A 168 -0.55 15.72 6.29
N SER A 169 -1.19 15.95 5.14
CA SER A 169 -1.42 14.95 4.09
C SER A 169 -0.30 15.06 3.06
N HIS A 170 0.18 13.91 2.59
CA HIS A 170 1.26 13.83 1.61
C HIS A 170 0.96 12.67 0.66
N PRO A 171 0.32 12.95 -0.50
CA PRO A 171 -0.07 11.91 -1.44
C PRO A 171 1.12 11.35 -2.23
N LEU A 172 1.26 10.02 -2.22
CA LEU A 172 2.13 9.25 -3.10
C LEU A 172 1.31 8.63 -4.23
N GLY A 173 1.53 9.11 -5.44
CA GLY A 173 0.82 8.70 -6.64
C GLY A 173 1.49 7.56 -7.40
N PHE A 174 0.68 6.63 -7.90
CA PHE A 174 1.06 5.58 -8.84
C PHE A 174 0.22 5.68 -10.10
N ASP A 175 0.85 5.52 -11.26
CA ASP A 175 0.13 5.45 -12.53
C ASP A 175 -0.45 4.05 -12.78
N ASP A 176 -1.09 3.86 -13.94
CA ASP A 176 -1.68 2.60 -14.41
C ASP A 176 -0.64 1.46 -14.58
N HIS A 177 0.64 1.80 -14.74
CA HIS A 177 1.74 0.85 -14.76
C HIS A 177 2.30 0.54 -13.36
N GLY A 178 1.93 1.31 -12.35
CA GLY A 178 2.46 1.20 -10.99
C GLY A 178 3.75 1.99 -10.76
N GLU A 179 4.12 2.85 -11.71
CA GLU A 179 5.28 3.75 -11.56
C GLU A 179 4.91 4.97 -10.73
N THR A 180 5.86 5.46 -9.93
CA THR A 180 5.61 6.62 -9.06
C THR A 180 5.48 7.90 -9.88
N VAL A 181 4.35 8.58 -9.71
CA VAL A 181 4.01 9.83 -10.41
C VAL A 181 4.86 10.99 -9.88
N ASN A 182 4.97 11.12 -8.57
CA ASN A 182 5.63 12.25 -7.90
C ASN A 182 7.05 12.53 -8.43
N TYR A 183 7.81 11.49 -8.75
CA TYR A 183 9.22 11.60 -9.16
C TYR A 183 9.41 12.18 -10.57
N ARG A 184 8.33 12.28 -11.36
CA ARG A 184 8.34 12.84 -12.70
C ARG A 184 7.77 14.27 -12.75
N LEU A 185 7.24 14.76 -11.63
CA LEU A 185 6.67 16.10 -11.53
C LEU A 185 7.76 17.15 -11.29
N ALA A 186 7.51 18.38 -11.74
CA ALA A 186 8.37 19.51 -11.43
C ALA A 186 8.41 19.80 -9.91
N SER A 187 7.28 19.59 -9.23
CA SER A 187 7.16 19.60 -7.78
C SER A 187 6.59 18.27 -7.30
N PRO A 188 7.35 17.44 -6.58
CA PRO A 188 6.87 16.14 -6.08
C PRO A 188 5.72 16.22 -5.06
N PHE A 189 5.40 17.43 -4.57
CA PHE A 189 4.35 17.69 -3.59
C PHE A 189 3.14 18.44 -4.18
N ASP A 190 3.07 18.59 -5.52
CA ASP A 190 1.92 19.20 -6.18
C ASP A 190 0.72 18.24 -6.17
N GLU A 191 -0.17 18.39 -5.19
CA GLU A 191 -1.33 17.51 -4.98
C GLU A 191 -2.26 17.44 -6.20
N ALA A 192 -2.41 18.55 -6.93
CA ALA A 192 -3.29 18.60 -8.11
C ALA A 192 -2.69 17.77 -9.25
N GLU A 193 -1.41 17.94 -9.54
CA GLU A 193 -0.71 17.14 -10.55
C GLU A 193 -0.64 15.66 -10.15
N ILE A 194 -0.40 15.36 -8.87
CA ILE A 194 -0.43 13.97 -8.37
C ILE A 194 -1.80 13.35 -8.62
N PHE A 195 -2.88 14.06 -8.30
CA PHE A 195 -4.23 13.60 -8.54
C PHE A 195 -4.52 13.36 -10.03
N LEU A 196 -4.20 14.36 -10.85
CA LEU A 196 -4.45 14.33 -12.29
C LEU A 196 -3.61 13.28 -13.03
N ASN A 197 -2.47 12.85 -12.49
CA ASN A 197 -1.57 11.88 -13.13
C ASN A 197 -1.53 10.48 -12.47
N SER A 198 -2.17 10.26 -11.32
CA SER A 198 -2.23 8.94 -10.65
C SER A 198 -3.50 8.12 -10.90
N SER A 199 -3.40 6.81 -11.12
CA SER A 199 -4.54 5.87 -11.06
C SER A 199 -4.78 5.36 -9.64
N LYS A 200 -3.77 5.46 -8.77
CA LYS A 200 -3.84 5.13 -7.35
C LYS A 200 -3.02 6.10 -6.53
N ILE A 201 -3.52 6.48 -5.36
CA ILE A 201 -2.89 7.40 -4.42
C ILE A 201 -2.86 6.73 -3.04
N VAL A 202 -1.68 6.71 -2.46
CA VAL A 202 -1.47 6.43 -1.04
C VAL A 202 -1.24 7.75 -0.35
N ASP A 203 -2.23 8.22 0.39
CA ASP A 203 -2.16 9.47 1.13
C ASP A 203 -1.66 9.23 2.55
N PHE A 204 -0.44 9.70 2.80
CA PHE A 204 0.17 9.62 4.12
C PHE A 204 -0.32 10.76 4.99
N VAL A 205 -0.93 10.40 6.12
CA VAL A 205 -1.27 11.37 7.16
C VAL A 205 -0.14 11.36 8.19
N ASP A 206 0.77 12.34 8.11
CA ASP A 206 1.87 12.47 9.08
C ASP A 206 1.33 13.08 10.37
N LEU A 207 1.53 12.34 11.47
CA LEU A 207 0.99 12.69 12.78
C LEU A 207 2.12 12.98 13.76
N GLY A 208 1.98 14.04 14.55
CA GLY A 208 2.91 14.42 15.59
C GLY A 208 3.20 13.26 16.54
N GLY A 209 4.48 12.87 16.68
CA GLY A 209 4.88 11.69 17.46
C GLY A 209 5.02 11.90 18.98
N HIS A 210 4.69 13.10 19.48
CA HIS A 210 4.86 13.47 20.89
C HIS A 210 3.54 13.34 21.65
N GLU A 211 3.57 12.89 22.91
CA GLU A 211 2.39 12.64 23.76
C GLU A 211 1.39 13.80 23.79
N ARG A 212 1.91 15.04 23.85
CA ARG A 212 1.13 16.29 23.77
C ARG A 212 0.22 16.41 22.54
N TYR A 213 0.57 15.77 21.43
CA TYR A 213 -0.19 15.80 20.17
C TYR A 213 -1.07 14.57 19.96
N PHE A 214 -1.15 13.65 20.93
CA PHE A 214 -1.93 12.42 20.81
C PHE A 214 -3.42 12.66 20.52
N LYS A 215 -4.03 13.72 21.08
CA LYS A 215 -5.41 14.12 20.73
C LYS A 215 -5.54 14.52 19.25
N THR A 216 -4.55 15.22 18.73
CA THR A 216 -4.46 15.61 17.33
C THR A 216 -4.26 14.36 16.44
N THR A 217 -3.40 13.43 16.85
CA THR A 217 -3.23 12.11 16.22
C THR A 217 -4.55 11.35 16.12
N LEU A 218 -5.34 11.31 17.20
CA LEU A 218 -6.66 10.68 17.21
C LEU A 218 -7.63 11.35 16.24
N LYS A 219 -7.64 12.68 16.18
CA LYS A 219 -8.48 13.44 15.25
C LYS A 219 -8.14 13.11 13.79
N GLY A 220 -6.85 13.08 13.43
CA GLY A 220 -6.41 12.73 12.07
C GLY A 220 -6.76 11.30 11.67
N ILE A 221 -6.62 10.34 12.60
CA ILE A 221 -7.03 8.95 12.36
C ILE A 221 -8.56 8.85 12.20
N MET A 222 -9.34 9.55 13.02
CA MET A 222 -10.81 9.43 12.98
C MET A 222 -11.46 10.25 11.85
N GLY A 223 -10.83 11.33 11.40
CA GLY A 223 -11.37 12.24 10.39
C GLY A 223 -11.40 11.68 8.97
N HIS A 224 -10.49 10.76 8.63
CA HIS A 224 -10.28 10.28 7.25
C HIS A 224 -10.65 8.80 7.00
N HIS A 225 -11.19 8.11 8.01
CA HIS A 225 -11.62 6.71 7.91
C HIS A 225 -10.54 5.76 7.31
N PRO A 226 -9.37 5.62 7.95
CA PRO A 226 -8.17 5.04 7.37
C PRO A 226 -8.31 3.58 6.99
N ASP A 227 -7.71 3.20 5.86
CA ASP A 227 -7.67 1.82 5.39
C ASP A 227 -6.64 1.00 6.19
N TYR A 228 -5.46 1.58 6.41
CA TYR A 228 -4.30 0.94 7.03
C TYR A 228 -3.56 1.91 7.95
N CYS A 229 -2.55 1.42 8.69
CA CYS A 229 -1.60 2.31 9.36
C CYS A 229 -0.16 1.85 9.17
N LEU A 230 0.75 2.82 9.11
CA LEU A 230 2.20 2.59 9.13
C LEU A 230 2.74 2.92 10.52
N ILE A 231 3.42 1.98 11.17
CA ILE A 231 4.04 2.15 12.48
C ILE A 231 5.55 2.14 12.31
N THR A 232 6.16 3.30 12.44
CA THR A 232 7.61 3.48 12.35
C THR A 232 8.29 3.21 13.70
N VAL A 233 9.38 2.45 13.65
CA VAL A 233 10.22 2.13 14.82
C VAL A 233 11.69 2.29 14.41
N ALA A 234 12.41 3.22 15.02
CA ALA A 234 13.83 3.38 14.66
C ALA A 234 14.69 2.26 15.25
N ALA A 235 15.61 1.72 14.45
CA ALA A 235 16.48 0.61 14.83
C ALA A 235 17.39 0.92 16.03
N ASN A 236 17.77 2.19 16.22
CA ASN A 236 18.62 2.64 17.33
C ASN A 236 17.89 2.75 18.67
N THR A 237 16.60 3.06 18.66
CA THR A 237 15.81 3.28 19.88
C THR A 237 14.90 2.10 20.22
N GLY A 238 14.46 1.32 19.22
CA GLY A 238 13.51 0.22 19.38
C GLY A 238 12.11 0.69 19.76
N ILE A 239 11.30 -0.21 20.30
CA ILE A 239 9.93 0.09 20.74
C ILE A 239 9.95 1.04 21.94
N LYS A 240 9.15 2.10 21.87
CA LYS A 240 9.02 3.14 22.91
C LYS A 240 7.58 3.29 23.41
N PRO A 241 7.34 3.96 24.55
CA PRO A 241 6.00 4.12 25.12
C PRO A 241 4.97 4.66 24.11
N MET A 242 5.30 5.69 23.32
CA MET A 242 4.39 6.22 22.30
C MET A 242 4.06 5.22 21.19
N THR A 243 4.99 4.32 20.83
CA THR A 243 4.69 3.23 19.89
C THR A 243 3.59 2.33 20.44
N ILE A 244 3.62 2.03 21.75
CA ILE A 244 2.60 1.23 22.43
C ILE A 244 1.28 1.98 22.52
N GLU A 245 1.28 3.28 22.83
CA GLU A 245 0.05 4.10 22.86
C GLU A 245 -0.64 4.17 21.49
N HIS A 246 0.12 4.43 20.42
CA HIS A 246 -0.42 4.38 19.06
C HIS A 246 -0.96 2.99 18.71
N LEU A 247 -0.27 1.93 19.11
CA LEU A 247 -0.71 0.57 18.86
C LEU A 247 -2.03 0.24 19.56
N LYS A 248 -2.26 0.74 20.78
CA LYS A 248 -3.56 0.58 21.48
C LYS A 248 -4.70 1.19 20.66
N VAL A 249 -4.49 2.36 20.06
CA VAL A 249 -5.48 3.03 19.20
C VAL A 249 -5.75 2.19 17.96
N VAL A 250 -4.69 1.77 17.27
CA VAL A 250 -4.77 0.93 16.05
C VAL A 250 -5.54 -0.36 16.30
N VAL A 251 -5.25 -1.04 17.41
CA VAL A 251 -5.95 -2.28 17.82
C VAL A 251 -7.41 -1.99 18.17
N GLY A 252 -7.68 -0.90 18.90
CA GLY A 252 -9.04 -0.49 19.25
C GLY A 252 -9.91 -0.18 18.03
N LEU A 253 -9.32 0.43 17.00
CA LEU A 253 -9.96 0.73 15.72
C LEU A 253 -9.95 -0.45 14.72
N ARG A 254 -9.32 -1.57 15.08
CA ARG A 254 -9.13 -2.75 14.19
C ARG A 254 -8.50 -2.39 12.84
N LEU A 255 -7.53 -1.49 12.88
CA LEU A 255 -6.76 -1.08 11.71
C LEU A 255 -5.62 -2.09 11.46
N PRO A 256 -5.50 -2.66 10.25
CA PRO A 256 -4.37 -3.49 9.88
C PRO A 256 -3.09 -2.65 9.86
N MET A 257 -2.04 -3.20 10.46
CA MET A 257 -0.84 -2.46 10.81
C MET A 257 0.39 -2.96 10.04
N VAL A 258 1.15 -2.01 9.51
CA VAL A 258 2.40 -2.27 8.79
C VAL A 258 3.54 -1.65 9.58
N PHE A 259 4.55 -2.43 9.94
CA PHE A 259 5.70 -1.93 10.67
C PHE A 259 6.84 -1.56 9.72
N VAL A 260 7.46 -0.41 9.97
CA VAL A 260 8.64 0.05 9.22
C VAL A 260 9.76 0.33 10.20
N VAL A 261 10.79 -0.51 10.20
CA VAL A 261 11.99 -0.34 11.00
C VAL A 261 12.94 0.60 10.25
N THR A 262 13.07 1.84 10.73
CA THR A 262 13.87 2.90 10.09
C THR A 262 15.30 2.97 10.65
N LYS A 263 16.17 3.76 10.02
CA LYS A 263 17.55 4.04 10.49
C LYS A 263 18.42 2.77 10.63
N ILE A 264 18.22 1.80 9.74
CA ILE A 264 18.96 0.54 9.76
C ILE A 264 20.46 0.74 9.48
N ASP A 265 20.81 1.79 8.73
CA ASP A 265 22.16 2.22 8.41
C ASP A 265 22.98 2.64 9.66
N MET A 266 22.33 3.24 10.66
CA MET A 266 23.02 3.71 11.86
C MET A 266 23.50 2.58 12.77
N ILE A 267 22.77 1.45 12.79
CA ILE A 267 23.05 0.36 13.74
C ILE A 267 22.62 -1.04 13.23
N PRO A 268 23.24 -1.53 12.13
CA PRO A 268 22.83 -2.78 11.47
C PRO A 268 22.71 -3.99 12.41
N GLN A 269 23.59 -4.09 13.41
CA GLN A 269 23.63 -5.17 14.39
C GLN A 269 22.41 -5.25 15.32
N LYS A 270 21.65 -4.15 15.51
CA LYS A 270 20.45 -4.14 16.35
C LYS A 270 19.16 -4.36 15.58
N VAL A 271 19.16 -4.23 14.25
CA VAL A 271 17.95 -4.34 13.41
C VAL A 271 17.22 -5.67 13.65
N GLY A 272 17.96 -6.78 13.65
CA GLY A 272 17.39 -8.11 13.89
C GLY A 272 16.74 -8.26 15.28
N LYS A 273 17.26 -7.56 16.30
CA LYS A 273 16.63 -7.53 17.63
C LYS A 273 15.31 -6.78 17.59
N VAL A 274 15.27 -5.59 16.98
CA VAL A 274 14.05 -4.77 16.88
C VAL A 274 12.95 -5.51 16.10
N VAL A 275 13.29 -6.18 15.01
CA VAL A 275 12.35 -7.02 14.25
C VAL A 275 11.79 -8.16 15.11
N LYS A 276 12.63 -8.81 15.93
CA LYS A 276 12.18 -9.84 16.88
C LYS A 276 11.26 -9.26 17.96
N ASP A 277 11.59 -8.09 18.50
CA ASP A 277 10.79 -7.41 19.52
C ASP A 277 9.40 -7.05 18.96
N ILE A 278 9.34 -6.50 17.75
CA ILE A 278 8.07 -6.22 17.03
C ILE A 278 7.31 -7.52 16.78
N SER A 279 8.00 -8.58 16.34
CA SER A 279 7.39 -9.89 16.10
C SER A 279 6.78 -10.50 17.37
N GLY A 280 7.40 -10.28 18.53
CA GLY A 280 6.85 -10.68 19.82
C GLY A 280 5.64 -9.83 20.22
N LEU A 281 5.72 -8.51 20.00
CA LEU A 281 4.64 -7.58 20.31
C LEU A 281 3.35 -7.91 19.57
N VAL A 282 3.40 -8.12 18.26
CA VAL A 282 2.20 -8.37 17.43
C VAL A 282 1.54 -9.72 17.72
N LYS A 283 2.28 -10.67 18.27
CA LYS A 283 1.77 -11.99 18.69
C LYS A 283 1.02 -11.96 20.01
N LEU A 284 1.07 -10.86 20.76
CA LEU A 284 0.36 -10.77 22.04
C LEU A 284 -1.13 -11.02 21.84
N PRO A 285 -1.83 -11.68 22.80
CA PRO A 285 -3.24 -12.08 22.63
C PRO A 285 -4.21 -10.94 22.27
N LYS A 286 -3.89 -9.71 22.69
CA LYS A 286 -4.70 -8.51 22.37
C LYS A 286 -4.57 -8.05 20.91
N ILE A 287 -3.49 -8.42 20.23
CA ILE A 287 -3.20 -8.05 18.85
C ILE A 287 -3.44 -9.24 17.93
N ASN A 288 -2.91 -10.40 18.30
CA ASN A 288 -3.10 -11.69 17.63
C ASN A 288 -2.81 -11.63 16.11
N ALA A 289 -1.73 -10.95 15.73
CA ALA A 289 -1.28 -10.85 14.36
C ALA A 289 -0.02 -11.71 14.11
N VAL A 290 0.08 -12.24 12.90
CA VAL A 290 1.21 -13.02 12.41
C VAL A 290 2.25 -12.05 11.86
N PRO A 291 3.46 -11.96 12.45
CA PRO A 291 4.51 -11.12 11.91
C PRO A 291 5.02 -11.70 10.60
N PHE A 292 5.20 -10.83 9.60
CA PHE A 292 5.69 -11.22 8.29
C PHE A 292 6.81 -10.28 7.85
N GLN A 293 8.06 -10.74 7.92
CA GLN A 293 9.20 -9.92 7.52
C GLN A 293 9.31 -9.90 5.99
N VAL A 294 9.33 -8.70 5.41
CA VAL A 294 9.44 -8.51 3.96
C VAL A 294 10.90 -8.31 3.59
N LYS A 295 11.45 -9.21 2.76
CA LYS A 295 12.87 -9.18 2.34
C LYS A 295 13.07 -9.19 0.84
N SER A 296 12.00 -9.41 0.09
CA SER A 296 12.02 -9.53 -1.36
C SER A 296 10.74 -8.92 -1.94
N VAL A 297 10.76 -8.68 -3.26
CA VAL A 297 9.58 -8.22 -4.00
C VAL A 297 8.43 -9.22 -3.85
N ASP A 298 8.72 -10.53 -3.91
CA ASP A 298 7.73 -11.57 -3.70
C ASP A 298 7.07 -11.51 -2.32
N ASP A 299 7.86 -11.24 -1.28
CA ASP A 299 7.33 -11.05 0.07
C ASP A 299 6.42 -9.81 0.12
N ALA A 300 6.80 -8.71 -0.55
CA ALA A 300 5.99 -7.49 -0.60
C ALA A 300 4.64 -7.74 -1.29
N VAL A 301 4.63 -8.45 -2.41
CA VAL A 301 3.42 -8.87 -3.14
C VAL A 301 2.52 -9.72 -2.24
N VAL A 302 3.08 -10.74 -1.60
CA VAL A 302 2.34 -11.65 -0.70
C VAL A 302 1.77 -10.88 0.49
N ALA A 303 2.57 -9.98 1.09
CA ALA A 303 2.15 -9.16 2.21
C ALA A 303 0.97 -8.25 1.86
N ALA A 304 0.98 -7.61 0.68
CA ALA A 304 -0.10 -6.76 0.22
C ALA A 304 -1.41 -7.54 0.04
N LYS A 305 -1.35 -8.72 -0.59
CA LYS A 305 -2.50 -9.60 -0.81
C LYS A 305 -3.17 -10.07 0.47
N ILE A 306 -2.40 -10.45 1.49
CA ILE A 306 -2.93 -10.98 2.75
C ILE A 306 -3.31 -9.86 3.73
N MET A 307 -2.93 -8.61 3.47
CA MET A 307 -3.18 -7.47 4.36
C MET A 307 -4.67 -7.27 4.72
N PRO A 308 -5.63 -7.38 3.77
CA PRO A 308 -7.06 -7.23 4.06
C PRO A 308 -7.60 -8.22 5.09
N SER A 309 -6.96 -9.38 5.28
CA SER A 309 -7.34 -10.35 6.31
C SER A 309 -7.26 -9.79 7.73
N GLY A 310 -6.49 -8.71 7.93
CA GLY A 310 -6.24 -8.09 9.23
C GLY A 310 -5.40 -8.96 10.19
N ARG A 311 -4.93 -10.13 9.75
CA ARG A 311 -4.21 -11.09 10.60
C ARG A 311 -2.71 -11.01 10.47
N VAL A 312 -2.19 -10.30 9.46
CA VAL A 312 -0.74 -10.24 9.20
C VAL A 312 -0.24 -8.85 9.52
N ALA A 313 0.93 -8.78 10.14
CA ALA A 313 1.66 -7.54 10.39
C ALA A 313 2.98 -7.57 9.60
N PRO A 314 3.03 -7.01 8.39
CA PRO A 314 4.25 -6.91 7.61
C PRO A 314 5.28 -6.05 8.33
N ILE A 315 6.55 -6.45 8.25
CA ILE A 315 7.68 -5.74 8.86
C ILE A 315 8.71 -5.46 7.77
N PHE A 316 8.84 -4.19 7.42
CA PHE A 316 9.85 -3.66 6.51
C PHE A 316 11.05 -3.14 7.30
N THR A 317 12.23 -3.22 6.70
CA THR A 317 13.45 -2.58 7.21
C THR A 317 13.90 -1.58 6.16
N VAL A 318 14.04 -0.31 6.54
CA VAL A 318 14.36 0.77 5.60
C VAL A 318 15.44 1.71 6.12
N SER A 319 16.22 2.26 5.19
CA SER A 319 17.10 3.39 5.44
C SER A 319 16.69 4.57 4.55
N ASN A 320 16.29 5.67 5.18
CA ASN A 320 16.01 6.91 4.48
C ASN A 320 17.28 7.58 3.92
N VAL A 321 18.46 7.19 4.43
CA VAL A 321 19.77 7.76 4.05
C VAL A 321 20.39 7.00 2.88
N THR A 322 20.35 5.67 2.91
CA THR A 322 20.96 4.82 1.86
C THR A 322 19.97 4.36 0.80
N GLY A 323 18.66 4.46 1.08
CA GLY A 323 17.59 3.99 0.21
C GLY A 323 17.25 2.50 0.35
N GLU A 324 18.01 1.75 1.16
CA GLU A 324 17.77 0.31 1.38
C GLU A 324 16.31 0.05 1.82
N GLY A 325 15.64 -0.88 1.14
CA GLY A 325 14.29 -1.37 1.46
C GLY A 325 13.12 -0.46 1.06
N LEU A 326 13.37 0.75 0.56
CA LEU A 326 12.31 1.67 0.12
C LEU A 326 11.58 1.18 -1.12
N ASP A 327 12.28 0.49 -2.02
CA ASP A 327 11.71 -0.20 -3.19
C ASP A 327 10.67 -1.24 -2.79
N LEU A 328 10.98 -2.11 -1.82
CA LEU A 328 10.04 -3.12 -1.33
C LEU A 328 8.79 -2.48 -0.71
N LEU A 329 8.97 -1.41 0.06
CA LEU A 329 7.86 -0.67 0.65
C LEU A 329 7.00 0.00 -0.44
N ARG A 330 7.60 0.60 -1.48
CA ARG A 330 6.85 1.19 -2.61
C ARG A 330 6.05 0.15 -3.38
N VAL A 331 6.64 -1.01 -3.68
CA VAL A 331 5.91 -2.11 -4.34
C VAL A 331 4.72 -2.56 -3.49
N PHE A 332 4.93 -2.75 -2.19
CA PHE A 332 3.86 -3.12 -1.26
C PHE A 332 2.73 -2.08 -1.25
N LEU A 333 3.06 -0.79 -1.15
CA LEU A 333 2.09 0.31 -1.12
C LEU A 333 1.30 0.42 -2.42
N ASN A 334 1.95 0.24 -3.58
CA ASN A 334 1.27 0.22 -4.88
C ASN A 334 0.25 -0.94 -4.97
N LEU A 335 0.57 -2.10 -4.39
CA LEU A 335 -0.27 -3.30 -4.44
C LEU A 335 -1.30 -3.39 -3.31
N LEU A 336 -1.27 -2.47 -2.35
CA LEU A 336 -2.14 -2.51 -1.18
C LEU A 336 -3.59 -2.25 -1.59
N PRO A 337 -4.54 -3.18 -1.40
CA PRO A 337 -5.90 -3.00 -1.93
C PRO A 337 -6.72 -2.02 -1.07
N PRO A 338 -7.76 -1.37 -1.62
CA PRO A 338 -8.69 -0.58 -0.83
C PRO A 338 -9.53 -1.46 0.10
N ARG A 339 -9.86 -0.96 1.31
CA ARG A 339 -10.71 -1.69 2.27
C ARG A 339 -12.12 -1.15 2.35
N THR A 340 -12.31 0.14 2.13
CA THR A 340 -13.60 0.80 2.33
C THR A 340 -14.59 0.40 1.23
N ARG A 341 -15.48 -0.55 1.51
CA ARG A 341 -16.53 -0.98 0.58
C ARG A 341 -17.60 0.08 0.43
N TRP A 342 -17.37 1.05 -0.47
CA TRP A 342 -18.30 2.16 -0.71
C TRP A 342 -19.72 1.71 -1.02
N ARG A 343 -19.92 0.59 -1.73
CA ARG A 343 -21.26 0.00 -1.94
C ARG A 343 -22.05 -0.23 -0.65
N GLU A 344 -21.37 -0.58 0.45
CA GLU A 344 -22.00 -0.78 1.77
C GLU A 344 -22.25 0.54 2.51
N GLN A 345 -21.57 1.62 2.12
CA GLN A 345 -21.68 2.95 2.72
C GLN A 345 -22.63 3.88 1.98
N VAL A 346 -22.86 3.69 0.67
CA VAL A 346 -23.71 4.55 -0.18
C VAL A 346 -25.15 4.66 0.37
N ASN A 347 -25.67 3.61 1.00
CA ASN A 347 -27.01 3.59 1.58
C ASN A 347 -27.07 4.15 3.01
N ARG A 348 -25.95 4.59 3.59
CA ARG A 348 -25.92 5.20 4.93
C ARG A 348 -26.13 6.70 4.83
N SER A 349 -26.61 7.30 5.93
CA SER A 349 -26.70 8.75 6.05
C SER A 349 -25.33 9.39 5.85
N PHE A 350 -25.27 10.46 5.06
CA PHE A 350 -24.05 11.24 4.85
C PHE A 350 -23.48 11.73 6.19
N LEU A 351 -22.20 11.44 6.41
CA LEU A 351 -21.45 11.87 7.58
C LEU A 351 -20.14 12.50 7.08
N SER A 352 -19.85 13.71 7.54
CA SER A 352 -18.61 14.41 7.23
C SER A 352 -18.01 14.98 8.51
N TYR A 353 -16.70 14.80 8.67
CA TYR A 353 -15.93 15.38 9.76
C TYR A 353 -15.19 16.62 9.23
N VAL A 354 -15.47 17.77 9.82
CA VAL A 354 -14.75 19.01 9.48
C VAL A 354 -13.40 18.98 10.19
N ASP A 355 -12.32 18.90 9.42
CA ASP A 355 -10.98 18.94 9.99
C ASP A 355 -10.58 20.38 10.34
N ASP A 356 -10.50 21.28 9.36
CA ASP A 356 -10.11 22.67 9.58
C ASP A 356 -11.18 23.66 9.12
N ILE A 357 -11.26 24.80 9.82
CA ILE A 357 -12.08 25.95 9.44
C ILE A 357 -11.14 27.14 9.26
N PHE A 358 -11.11 27.72 8.07
CA PHE A 358 -10.30 28.89 7.76
C PHE A 358 -11.13 29.96 7.04
N ASN A 359 -10.78 31.22 7.28
CA ASN A 359 -11.39 32.35 6.59
C ASN A 359 -10.61 32.65 5.31
N VAL A 360 -11.26 32.51 4.17
CA VAL A 360 -10.72 32.96 2.88
C VAL A 360 -11.00 34.46 2.75
N LYS A 361 -9.96 35.31 2.83
CA LYS A 361 -10.12 36.75 2.60
C LYS A 361 -10.39 36.98 1.11
N GLY A 362 -11.54 37.57 0.79
CA GLY A 362 -11.88 37.99 -0.58
C GLY A 362 -13.09 37.29 -1.22
N VAL A 363 -13.85 36.51 -0.44
CA VAL A 363 -15.22 36.09 -0.78
C VAL A 363 -16.19 36.77 0.16
#